data_AF-A0A3D0YA81-F1
#
_entry.id   AF-A0A3D0YA81-F1
#
_cell.length_a   1.000
_cell.length_b   1.000
_cell.length_c   1.000
_cell.angle_alpha   90.00
_cell.angle_beta   90.00
_cell.angle_gamma   90.00
#
_symmetry.space_group_name_H-M   'P 1'
#
loop_
_entity.id
_entity.type
_entity.pdbx_description
1 polymer ?
#
loop_
_entity_poly.entity_id
_entity_poly.type
_entity_poly.pdbx_seq_one_letter_code
_entity_poly.pdbx_strand_id
1 'polypeptide(L)'
;MKIRIKNNPSGDKLQKLLGFVSKKSDMFSVTRYFNGKLDDSIIESIQDDLKTSMLQEDEERRKEYSENIISHNRLNNIMHFKNDKEAWKYFDDLKEQDMRVLNDISLFGSDKPFETDAPDFIRHEFTRETTVTRGPVFEMCYFRIGVQFELLLESMKHLYDYPYIIQDVNFEDIAFYQKDKIILAICSHEEFSLLNLDEAWYKEFVELEIKHKVEDE
;
A
#
# COMPACT_ATOMS: atom_id res chain seq x y z
N MET A 1 10.84 -0.76 12.74
CA MET A 1 9.74 -0.13 13.50
C MET A 1 8.73 0.44 12.54
N LYS A 2 7.44 0.21 12.81
CA LYS A 2 6.32 0.69 12.02
C LYS A 2 5.70 1.91 12.69
N ILE A 3 5.49 2.98 11.94
CA ILE A 3 5.07 4.28 12.46
C ILE A 3 3.92 4.81 11.61
N ARG A 4 2.83 5.24 12.25
CA ARG A 4 1.72 5.94 11.61
C ARG A 4 1.83 7.44 11.83
N ILE A 5 1.81 8.22 10.75
CA ILE A 5 1.80 9.69 10.84
C ILE A 5 0.41 10.18 11.25
N LYS A 6 0.35 11.21 12.11
CA LYS A 6 -0.89 11.80 12.62
C LYS A 6 -1.07 13.24 12.11
N ASN A 7 -2.32 13.69 12.07
CA ASN A 7 -2.73 15.08 11.85
C ASN A 7 -2.36 15.69 10.49
N ASN A 8 -2.28 14.87 9.42
CA ASN A 8 -2.08 15.29 8.03
C ASN A 8 -1.09 16.48 7.86
N PRO A 9 0.23 16.24 8.01
CA PRO A 9 1.26 17.29 7.94
C PRO A 9 1.11 18.20 6.71
N SER A 10 1.41 19.48 6.90
CA SER A 10 1.35 20.51 5.85
C SER A 10 2.51 21.51 5.97
N GLY A 11 2.72 22.29 4.91
CA GLY A 11 3.77 23.33 4.86
C GLY A 11 5.16 22.80 5.22
N ASP A 12 5.86 23.47 6.12
CA ASP A 12 7.21 23.08 6.57
C ASP A 12 7.29 21.64 7.10
N LYS A 13 6.24 21.15 7.79
CA LYS A 13 6.24 19.77 8.31
C LYS A 13 6.14 18.73 7.21
N LEU A 14 5.36 19.01 6.17
CA LEU A 14 5.27 18.15 4.99
C LEU A 14 6.61 18.12 4.26
N GLN A 15 7.22 19.28 4.04
CA GLN A 15 8.53 19.40 3.39
C GLN A 15 9.62 18.66 4.16
N LYS A 16 9.65 18.78 5.50
CA LYS A 16 10.57 18.03 6.36
C LYS A 16 10.34 16.51 6.28
N LEU A 17 9.08 16.07 6.33
CA LEU A 17 8.73 14.65 6.24
C LEU A 17 9.18 14.05 4.90
N LEU A 18 8.73 14.63 3.80
CA LEU A 18 9.00 14.10 2.47
C LEU A 18 10.47 14.28 2.08
N GLY A 19 11.12 15.36 2.54
CA GLY A 19 12.58 15.53 2.40
C GLY A 19 13.40 14.53 3.22
N PHE A 20 12.90 14.09 4.37
CA PHE A 20 13.53 13.00 5.13
C PHE A 20 13.38 11.65 4.42
N VAL A 21 12.18 11.35 3.93
CA VAL A 21 11.88 10.09 3.24
C VAL A 21 12.61 9.99 1.90
N SER A 22 12.63 11.07 1.11
CA SER A 22 13.29 11.08 -0.20
C SER A 22 14.78 10.80 -0.10
N LYS A 23 15.48 11.34 0.92
CA LYS A 23 16.91 11.05 1.18
C LYS A 23 17.21 9.58 1.50
N LYS A 24 16.20 8.84 1.95
CA LYS A 24 16.30 7.43 2.33
C LYS A 24 15.81 6.50 1.24
N SER A 25 15.19 7.04 0.20
CA SER A 25 14.53 6.30 -0.86
C SER A 25 15.30 6.42 -2.18
N ASP A 26 15.29 5.36 -2.99
CA ASP A 26 15.83 5.38 -4.36
C ASP A 26 14.74 5.60 -5.40
N MET A 27 13.49 5.24 -5.09
CA MET A 27 12.33 5.43 -5.94
C MET A 27 11.06 5.71 -5.14
N PHE A 28 10.05 6.21 -5.85
CA PHE A 28 8.68 6.29 -5.39
C PHE A 28 7.74 5.70 -6.45
N SER A 29 6.57 5.23 -6.02
CA SER A 29 5.49 4.84 -6.91
C SER A 29 4.26 5.69 -6.65
N VAL A 30 3.52 5.98 -7.71
CA VAL A 30 2.16 6.50 -7.62
C VAL A 30 1.19 5.51 -8.27
N THR A 31 -0.03 5.43 -7.74
CA THR A 31 -1.00 4.42 -8.18
C THR A 31 -2.29 5.07 -8.64
N ARG A 32 -2.91 4.52 -9.69
CA ARG A 32 -4.26 4.90 -10.13
C ARG A 32 -5.10 3.68 -10.44
N TYR A 33 -6.42 3.81 -10.35
CA TYR A 33 -7.32 2.81 -10.92
C TYR A 33 -7.08 2.67 -12.41
N PHE A 34 -7.18 1.44 -12.91
CA PHE A 34 -7.08 1.13 -14.31
C PHE A 34 -8.27 0.28 -14.75
N ASN A 35 -9.04 0.81 -15.70
CA ASN A 35 -10.19 0.12 -16.28
C ASN A 35 -10.00 -0.11 -17.80
N GLY A 36 -8.79 0.03 -18.32
CA GLY A 36 -8.48 -0.19 -19.73
C GLY A 36 -8.41 -1.66 -20.10
N LYS A 37 -8.29 -1.96 -21.40
CA LYS A 37 -8.05 -3.34 -21.86
C LYS A 37 -6.62 -3.75 -21.55
N LEU A 38 -6.46 -4.97 -21.03
CA LEU A 38 -5.18 -5.63 -20.82
C LEU A 38 -5.13 -6.93 -21.62
N ASP A 39 -3.91 -7.37 -21.91
CA ASP A 39 -3.68 -8.70 -22.48
C ASP A 39 -4.03 -9.78 -21.46
N ASP A 40 -4.58 -10.90 -21.93
CA ASP A 40 -5.01 -12.02 -21.08
C ASP A 40 -3.87 -12.50 -20.16
N SER A 41 -2.62 -12.52 -20.64
CA SER A 41 -1.46 -12.91 -19.84
C SER A 41 -1.19 -11.98 -18.64
N ILE A 42 -1.48 -10.68 -18.78
CA ILE A 42 -1.34 -9.73 -17.68
C ILE A 42 -2.47 -9.99 -16.67
N ILE A 43 -3.69 -10.22 -17.15
CA ILE A 43 -4.85 -10.52 -16.31
C ILE A 43 -4.61 -11.81 -15.49
N GLU A 44 -4.14 -12.87 -16.13
CA GLU A 44 -3.79 -14.12 -15.48
C GLU A 44 -2.71 -13.91 -14.40
N SER A 45 -1.65 -13.16 -14.73
CA SER A 45 -0.57 -12.86 -13.78
C SER A 45 -1.08 -12.14 -12.53
N ILE A 46 -1.82 -11.04 -12.69
CA ILE A 46 -2.30 -10.26 -11.53
C ILE A 46 -3.35 -11.01 -10.70
N GLN A 47 -4.07 -11.96 -11.31
CA GLN A 47 -4.97 -12.87 -10.58
C GLN A 47 -4.19 -13.90 -9.77
N ASP A 48 -3.14 -14.49 -10.35
CA ASP A 48 -2.29 -15.47 -9.68
C ASP A 48 -1.50 -14.82 -8.54
N ASP A 49 -1.03 -13.59 -8.71
CA ASP A 49 -0.36 -12.82 -7.65
C ASP A 49 -1.31 -12.56 -6.47
N LEU A 50 -2.51 -12.04 -6.75
CA LEU A 50 -3.53 -11.80 -5.71
C LEU A 50 -3.93 -13.09 -5.00
N LYS A 51 -4.11 -14.18 -5.75
CA LYS A 51 -4.43 -15.49 -5.19
C LYS A 51 -3.32 -15.99 -4.27
N THR A 52 -2.06 -15.84 -4.68
CA THR A 52 -0.91 -16.25 -3.89
C THR A 52 -0.86 -15.49 -2.57
N SER A 53 -1.04 -14.17 -2.61
CA SER A 53 -1.13 -13.30 -1.43
C SER A 53 -2.26 -13.71 -0.49
N MET A 54 -3.49 -13.91 -1.01
CA MET A 54 -4.64 -14.34 -0.20
C MET A 54 -4.42 -15.71 0.49
N LEU A 55 -3.77 -16.65 -0.18
CA LEU A 55 -3.43 -17.95 0.40
C LEU A 55 -2.39 -17.84 1.51
N GLN A 56 -1.38 -16.99 1.32
CA GLN A 56 -0.37 -16.71 2.36
C GLN A 56 -1.03 -16.07 3.60
N GLU A 57 -1.92 -15.09 3.42
CA GLU A 57 -2.66 -14.48 4.53
C GLU A 57 -3.55 -15.48 5.28
N ASP A 58 -4.20 -16.41 4.58
CA ASP A 58 -4.99 -17.49 5.21
C ASP A 58 -4.09 -18.41 6.04
N GLU A 59 -2.94 -18.81 5.50
CA GLU A 59 -1.95 -19.61 6.22
C GLU A 59 -1.42 -18.90 7.48
N GLU A 60 -1.07 -17.61 7.36
CA GLU A 60 -0.61 -16.79 8.48
C GLU A 60 -1.68 -16.62 9.56
N ARG A 61 -2.93 -16.32 9.18
CA ARG A 61 -4.07 -16.21 10.11
C ARG A 61 -4.28 -17.49 10.91
N ARG A 62 -4.23 -18.64 10.23
CA ARG A 62 -4.41 -19.96 10.86
C ARG A 62 -3.25 -20.29 11.79
N LYS A 63 -2.02 -20.00 11.35
CA LYS A 63 -0.82 -20.17 12.17
C LYS A 63 -0.90 -19.32 13.43
N GLU A 64 -1.20 -18.02 13.29
CA GLU A 64 -1.36 -17.08 14.40
C GLU A 64 -2.41 -17.58 15.40
N TYR A 65 -3.57 -18.04 14.92
CA TYR A 65 -4.60 -18.60 15.78
C TYR A 65 -4.16 -19.86 16.54
N SER A 66 -3.36 -20.72 15.90
CA SER A 66 -2.92 -22.00 16.50
C SER A 66 -1.72 -21.87 17.42
N GLU A 67 -0.83 -20.90 17.18
CA GLU A 67 0.46 -20.80 17.86
C GLU A 67 0.52 -19.62 18.84
N ASN A 68 -0.33 -18.59 18.68
CA ASN A 68 -0.34 -17.42 19.56
C ASN A 68 -1.56 -17.42 20.48
N ILE A 69 -1.33 -17.70 21.77
CA ILE A 69 -2.39 -17.75 22.80
C ILE A 69 -3.15 -16.43 22.96
N ILE A 70 -2.51 -15.29 22.71
CA ILE A 70 -3.15 -13.98 22.80
C ILE A 70 -4.14 -13.82 21.66
N SER A 71 -3.71 -14.09 20.42
CA SER A 71 -4.54 -14.01 19.23
C SER A 71 -5.68 -15.04 19.26
N HIS A 72 -5.39 -16.26 19.71
CA HIS A 72 -6.37 -17.31 19.95
C HIS A 72 -7.49 -16.84 20.89
N ASN A 73 -7.12 -16.36 22.08
CA ASN A 73 -8.08 -15.89 23.09
C ASN A 73 -8.86 -14.67 22.60
N ARG A 74 -8.19 -13.72 21.93
CA ARG A 74 -8.84 -12.54 21.34
C ARG A 74 -9.93 -12.95 20.36
N LEU A 75 -9.61 -13.84 19.42
CA LEU A 75 -10.57 -14.28 18.40
C LEU A 75 -11.73 -15.07 19.01
N ASN A 76 -11.45 -16.00 19.94
CA ASN A 76 -12.49 -16.74 20.64
C ASN A 76 -13.41 -15.82 21.45
N ASN A 77 -12.89 -14.74 22.04
CA ASN A 77 -13.69 -13.78 22.79
C ASN A 77 -14.60 -12.93 21.90
N ILE A 78 -14.20 -12.66 20.65
CA ILE A 78 -15.00 -11.88 19.70
C ILE A 78 -16.04 -12.76 19.01
N MET A 79 -15.63 -13.95 18.58
CA MET A 79 -16.43 -14.84 17.74
C MET A 79 -17.24 -15.87 18.54
N HIS A 80 -16.89 -16.07 19.82
CA HIS A 80 -17.57 -16.99 20.74
C HIS A 80 -17.64 -18.45 20.25
N PHE A 81 -16.55 -18.95 19.67
CA PHE A 81 -16.47 -20.35 19.21
C PHE A 81 -16.66 -21.33 20.37
N LYS A 82 -17.48 -22.37 20.18
CA LYS A 82 -17.73 -23.40 21.20
C LYS A 82 -16.63 -24.45 21.26
N ASN A 83 -15.88 -24.61 20.17
CA ASN A 83 -14.79 -25.57 20.01
C ASN A 83 -13.96 -25.21 18.77
N ASP A 84 -12.79 -25.83 18.64
CA ASP A 84 -11.87 -25.60 17.53
C ASP A 84 -12.48 -25.93 16.17
N LYS A 85 -13.43 -26.86 16.08
CA LYS A 85 -14.08 -27.20 14.79
C LYS A 85 -14.89 -26.02 14.26
N GLU A 86 -15.56 -25.25 15.13
CA GLU A 86 -16.25 -24.03 14.73
C GLU A 86 -15.25 -22.94 14.28
N ALA A 87 -14.11 -22.82 14.96
CA ALA A 87 -13.06 -21.88 14.58
C ALA A 87 -12.45 -22.22 13.21
N TRP A 88 -12.11 -23.49 12.96
CA TRP A 88 -11.58 -23.93 11.66
C TRP A 88 -12.60 -23.76 10.53
N LYS A 89 -13.88 -24.03 10.80
CA LYS A 89 -14.94 -23.75 9.83
C LYS A 89 -15.02 -22.25 9.50
N TYR A 90 -14.87 -21.37 10.49
CA TYR A 90 -14.83 -19.92 10.25
C TYR A 90 -13.69 -19.53 9.30
N PHE A 91 -12.48 -20.08 9.50
CA PHE A 91 -11.37 -19.82 8.57
C PHE A 91 -11.64 -20.36 7.16
N ASP A 92 -12.27 -21.52 7.04
CA ASP A 92 -12.64 -22.08 5.73
C ASP A 92 -13.67 -21.19 5.02
N ASP A 93 -14.71 -20.76 5.73
CA ASP A 93 -15.75 -19.88 5.21
C ASP A 93 -15.16 -18.50 4.81
N LEU A 94 -14.20 -17.97 5.60
CA LEU A 94 -13.50 -16.72 5.31
C LEU A 94 -12.61 -16.84 4.07
N LYS A 95 -11.84 -17.93 3.95
CA LYS A 95 -11.04 -18.22 2.76
C LYS A 95 -11.91 -18.30 1.51
N GLU A 96 -13.04 -19.00 1.59
CA GLU A 96 -13.99 -19.10 0.47
C GLU A 96 -14.52 -17.71 0.07
N GLN A 97 -14.83 -16.85 1.05
CA GLN A 97 -15.26 -15.49 0.80
C GLN A 97 -14.17 -14.66 0.09
N ASP A 98 -12.92 -14.71 0.58
CA ASP A 98 -11.79 -13.99 -0.01
C ASP A 98 -11.59 -14.42 -1.48
N MET A 99 -11.62 -15.72 -1.73
CA MET A 99 -11.38 -16.31 -3.06
C MET A 99 -12.47 -15.99 -4.10
N ARG A 100 -13.69 -15.61 -3.69
CA ARG A 100 -14.76 -15.22 -4.64
C ARG A 100 -14.40 -13.96 -5.43
N VAL A 101 -13.54 -13.10 -4.88
CA VAL A 101 -13.12 -11.83 -5.50
C VAL A 101 -12.18 -12.04 -6.69
N LEU A 102 -11.54 -13.21 -6.81
CA LEU A 102 -10.60 -13.49 -7.90
C LEU A 102 -11.26 -13.51 -9.28
N ASN A 103 -12.52 -13.94 -9.34
CA ASN A 103 -13.27 -14.08 -10.60
C ASN A 103 -13.91 -12.76 -11.08
N ASP A 104 -13.86 -11.70 -10.28
CA ASP A 104 -14.47 -10.41 -10.59
C ASP A 104 -13.43 -9.44 -11.15
N ILE A 105 -13.06 -9.63 -12.42
CA ILE A 105 -12.31 -8.63 -13.19
C ILE A 105 -13.21 -8.10 -14.28
N SER A 106 -13.53 -6.82 -14.14
CA SER A 106 -14.40 -6.07 -15.05
C SER A 106 -13.59 -4.94 -15.70
N LEU A 107 -12.85 -5.25 -16.76
CA LEU A 107 -12.09 -4.28 -17.57
C LEU A 107 -12.90 -3.86 -18.80
N PHE A 108 -13.71 -2.81 -18.65
CA PHE A 108 -14.66 -2.37 -19.69
C PHE A 108 -14.45 -0.91 -20.14
N GLY A 109 -13.49 -0.22 -19.55
CA GLY A 109 -13.17 1.18 -19.84
C GLY A 109 -12.26 1.37 -21.05
N SER A 110 -11.88 2.62 -21.23
CA SER A 110 -11.04 3.09 -22.34
C SER A 110 -9.69 3.65 -21.86
N ASP A 111 -9.32 3.38 -20.61
CA ASP A 111 -8.07 3.87 -20.05
C ASP A 111 -6.91 3.33 -20.88
N LYS A 112 -5.92 4.20 -21.08
CA LYS A 112 -4.65 3.82 -21.67
C LYS A 112 -3.60 3.76 -20.57
N PRO A 113 -2.63 2.85 -20.67
CA PRO A 113 -1.49 2.85 -19.78
C PRO A 113 -0.83 4.23 -19.72
N PHE A 114 -0.21 4.54 -18.59
CA PHE A 114 0.50 5.79 -18.41
C PHE A 114 1.76 5.78 -19.28
N GLU A 115 1.87 6.78 -20.16
CA GLU A 115 3.00 6.95 -21.07
C GLU A 115 3.70 8.27 -20.74
N THR A 116 5.02 8.20 -20.59
CA THR A 116 5.85 9.38 -20.28
C THR A 116 7.25 9.23 -20.88
N ASP A 117 7.87 10.37 -21.18
CA ASP A 117 9.28 10.52 -21.53
C ASP A 117 10.12 11.08 -20.36
N ALA A 118 9.54 11.19 -19.16
CA ALA A 118 10.21 11.72 -17.99
C ALA A 118 11.51 10.91 -17.70
N PRO A 119 12.66 11.58 -17.52
CA PRO A 119 13.96 10.90 -17.42
C PRO A 119 14.13 10.06 -16.14
N ASP A 120 13.30 10.31 -15.14
CA ASP A 120 13.23 9.59 -13.87
C ASP A 120 12.16 8.49 -13.86
N PHE A 121 11.33 8.35 -14.90
CA PHE A 121 10.41 7.22 -15.03
C PHE A 121 11.19 5.90 -15.19
N ILE A 122 10.76 4.88 -14.45
CA ILE A 122 11.41 3.56 -14.44
C ILE A 122 10.56 2.56 -15.22
N ARG A 123 9.29 2.40 -14.80
CA ARG A 123 8.34 1.44 -15.36
C ARG A 123 6.94 1.71 -14.83
N HIS A 124 5.96 1.05 -15.44
CA HIS A 124 4.65 0.85 -14.85
C HIS A 124 4.36 -0.66 -14.78
N GLU A 125 3.50 -1.07 -13.86
CA GLU A 125 2.98 -2.43 -13.75
C GLU A 125 1.51 -2.41 -13.34
N PHE A 126 0.80 -3.47 -13.69
CA PHE A 126 -0.60 -3.65 -13.29
C PHE A 126 -0.65 -4.59 -12.08
N THR A 127 -1.55 -4.30 -11.14
CA THR A 127 -1.72 -5.12 -9.94
C THR A 127 -3.16 -5.03 -9.42
N ARG A 128 -3.55 -5.94 -8.55
CA ARG A 128 -4.75 -5.82 -7.71
C ARG A 128 -4.43 -5.50 -6.25
N GLU A 129 -3.14 -5.44 -5.93
CA GLU A 129 -2.61 -5.13 -4.61
C GLU A 129 -1.51 -4.09 -4.74
N THR A 130 -1.83 -2.89 -4.28
CA THR A 130 -0.89 -1.80 -4.11
C THR A 130 -0.21 -1.95 -2.75
N THR A 131 0.69 -1.02 -2.43
CA THR A 131 1.34 -0.97 -1.11
C THR A 131 0.37 -0.82 0.07
N VAL A 132 -0.82 -0.26 -0.17
CA VAL A 132 -1.78 0.14 0.88
C VAL A 132 -3.21 -0.30 0.61
N THR A 133 -3.51 -0.79 -0.59
CA THR A 133 -4.89 -1.06 -1.01
C THR A 133 -4.95 -2.35 -1.83
N ARG A 134 -5.97 -3.16 -1.54
CA ARG A 134 -6.38 -4.30 -2.38
C ARG A 134 -7.71 -3.95 -3.05
N GLY A 135 -7.88 -4.27 -4.33
CA GLY A 135 -9.09 -3.88 -5.02
C GLY A 135 -9.22 -4.38 -6.48
N PRO A 136 -9.79 -3.56 -7.37
CA PRO A 136 -9.85 -3.85 -8.81
C PRO A 136 -8.42 -3.73 -9.40
N VAL A 137 -8.33 -3.54 -10.72
CA VAL A 137 -7.01 -3.36 -11.35
C VAL A 137 -6.51 -1.94 -11.12
N PHE A 138 -5.25 -1.86 -10.72
CA PHE A 138 -4.49 -0.63 -10.56
C PHE A 138 -3.33 -0.61 -11.55
N GLU A 139 -2.95 0.58 -11.96
CA GLU A 139 -1.67 0.83 -12.61
C GLU A 139 -0.75 1.56 -11.62
N MET A 140 0.38 0.94 -11.31
CA MET A 140 1.44 1.51 -10.49
C MET A 140 2.56 2.02 -11.37
N CYS A 141 2.91 3.30 -11.23
CA CYS A 141 3.99 3.94 -11.98
C CYS A 141 5.15 4.24 -11.04
N TYR A 142 6.36 3.77 -11.39
CA TYR A 142 7.57 3.90 -10.59
C TYR A 142 8.51 4.94 -11.19
N PHE A 143 9.05 5.79 -10.32
CA PHE A 143 9.96 6.87 -10.67
C PHE A 143 11.14 6.88 -9.71
N ARG A 144 12.33 7.22 -10.19
CA ARG A 144 13.46 7.58 -9.33
C ARG A 144 13.13 8.88 -8.59
N ILE A 145 13.71 9.06 -7.41
CA ILE A 145 13.65 10.37 -6.73
C ILE A 145 14.37 11.40 -7.62
N GLY A 146 13.62 12.35 -8.16
CA GLY A 146 14.09 13.29 -9.18
C GLY A 146 13.06 14.38 -9.48
N VAL A 147 13.01 14.82 -10.74
CA VAL A 147 12.22 15.97 -11.20
C VAL A 147 10.72 15.78 -10.93
N GLN A 148 10.16 14.60 -11.20
CA GLN A 148 8.74 14.36 -10.96
C GLN A 148 8.40 14.37 -9.47
N PHE A 149 9.32 13.91 -8.61
CA PHE A 149 9.15 14.01 -7.17
C PHE A 149 9.18 15.47 -6.68
N GLU A 150 10.11 16.28 -7.20
CA GLU A 150 10.20 17.70 -6.86
C GLU A 150 8.92 18.45 -7.26
N LEU A 151 8.44 18.24 -8.48
CA LEU A 151 7.18 18.83 -8.96
C LEU A 151 5.98 18.38 -8.12
N LEU A 152 5.93 17.08 -7.78
CA LEU A 152 4.88 16.56 -6.92
C LEU A 152 4.92 17.23 -5.54
N LEU A 153 6.09 17.32 -4.91
CA LEU A 153 6.28 17.95 -3.60
C LEU A 153 5.92 19.44 -3.59
N GLU A 154 6.17 20.17 -4.68
CA GLU A 154 5.76 21.57 -4.84
C GLU A 154 4.23 21.72 -4.94
N SER A 155 3.55 20.73 -5.51
CA SER A 155 2.10 20.74 -5.67
C SER A 155 1.33 20.33 -4.41
N MET A 156 1.95 19.52 -3.54
CA MET A 156 1.32 19.01 -2.32
C MET A 156 1.23 20.10 -1.23
N LYS A 157 0.02 20.33 -0.74
CA LYS A 157 -0.32 21.16 0.42
C LYS A 157 -0.32 20.34 1.71
N HIS A 158 -0.79 19.10 1.64
CA HIS A 158 -0.88 18.16 2.75
C HIS A 158 -0.37 16.77 2.38
N LEU A 159 -0.09 15.94 3.40
CA LEU A 159 0.41 14.57 3.20
C LEU A 159 -0.60 13.70 2.44
N TYR A 160 -1.87 13.78 2.83
CA TYR A 160 -2.98 13.01 2.25
C TYR A 160 -3.70 13.75 1.13
N ASP A 161 -2.99 14.61 0.38
CA ASP A 161 -3.58 15.29 -0.77
C ASP A 161 -4.02 14.28 -1.84
N TYR A 162 -5.13 14.62 -2.50
CA TYR A 162 -5.70 13.83 -3.58
C TYR A 162 -6.46 14.75 -4.57
N PRO A 163 -6.33 14.54 -5.89
CA PRO A 163 -5.38 13.62 -6.54
C PRO A 163 -3.95 14.18 -6.56
N TYR A 164 -2.96 13.28 -6.62
CA TYR A 164 -1.60 13.62 -7.01
C TYR A 164 -1.55 13.78 -8.53
N ILE A 165 -0.94 14.86 -9.04
CA ILE A 165 -0.90 15.13 -10.48
C ILE A 165 0.53 14.98 -10.98
N ILE A 166 0.73 14.06 -11.93
CA ILE A 166 1.98 13.91 -12.68
C ILE A 166 1.64 14.01 -14.17
N GLN A 167 2.18 15.01 -14.85
CA GLN A 167 1.95 15.27 -16.29
C GLN A 167 0.47 15.20 -16.70
N ASP A 168 -0.36 15.96 -15.98
CA ASP A 168 -1.82 16.06 -16.19
C ASP A 168 -2.61 14.75 -15.94
N VAL A 169 -1.97 13.73 -15.37
CA VAL A 169 -2.61 12.48 -14.95
C VAL A 169 -2.79 12.45 -13.44
N ASN A 170 -4.01 12.08 -13.01
CA ASN A 170 -4.37 11.94 -11.62
C ASN A 170 -3.97 10.56 -11.08
N PHE A 171 -3.34 10.57 -9.91
CA PHE A 171 -2.98 9.40 -9.12
C PHE A 171 -3.51 9.55 -7.69
N GLU A 172 -3.61 8.43 -6.99
CA GLU A 172 -4.30 8.33 -5.71
C GLU A 172 -3.35 8.13 -4.54
N ASP A 173 -2.55 7.08 -4.62
CA ASP A 173 -1.69 6.63 -3.53
C ASP A 173 -0.23 6.81 -3.92
N ILE A 174 0.61 7.10 -2.93
CA ILE A 174 2.05 7.25 -3.11
C ILE A 174 2.80 6.34 -2.12
N ALA A 175 3.86 5.70 -2.61
CA ALA A 175 4.78 4.94 -1.77
C ALA A 175 6.24 5.22 -2.15
N PHE A 176 7.13 5.07 -1.19
CA PHE A 176 8.56 5.34 -1.29
C PHE A 176 9.33 4.09 -0.91
N TYR A 177 10.43 3.83 -1.62
CA TYR A 177 11.17 2.58 -1.50
C TYR A 177 12.67 2.81 -1.37
N GLN A 178 13.34 1.87 -0.71
CA GLN A 178 14.77 1.68 -0.77
C GLN A 178 15.06 0.22 -1.09
N LYS A 179 15.68 -0.08 -2.24
CA LYS A 179 15.99 -1.47 -2.64
C LYS A 179 14.77 -2.39 -2.49
N ASP A 180 13.64 -1.95 -3.03
CA ASP A 180 12.33 -2.61 -2.98
C ASP A 180 11.64 -2.69 -1.60
N LYS A 181 12.27 -2.18 -0.53
CA LYS A 181 11.62 -2.07 0.78
C LYS A 181 10.86 -0.77 0.90
N ILE A 182 9.58 -0.87 1.26
CA ILE A 182 8.70 0.28 1.52
C ILE A 182 9.23 1.06 2.71
N ILE A 183 9.56 2.33 2.50
CA ILE A 183 9.95 3.28 3.56
C ILE A 183 8.73 4.05 4.05
N LEU A 184 7.93 4.59 3.13
CA LEU A 184 6.68 5.28 3.43
C LEU A 184 5.63 4.83 2.44
N ALA A 185 4.43 4.51 2.90
CA ALA A 185 3.27 4.32 2.04
C ALA A 185 2.12 5.18 2.54
N ILE A 186 1.37 5.78 1.62
CA ILE A 186 0.29 6.72 1.90
C ILE A 186 -0.94 6.28 1.10
N CYS A 187 -2.07 6.12 1.79
CA CYS A 187 -3.39 6.06 1.17
C CYS A 187 -4.11 7.37 1.47
N SER A 188 -4.32 8.19 0.44
CA SER A 188 -4.92 9.52 0.62
C SER A 188 -6.39 9.45 1.01
N HIS A 189 -7.15 8.49 0.45
CA HIS A 189 -8.57 8.31 0.74
C HIS A 189 -8.86 7.93 2.19
N GLU A 190 -8.00 7.11 2.79
CA GLU A 190 -8.17 6.63 4.16
C GLU A 190 -7.42 7.49 5.20
N GLU A 191 -6.74 8.56 4.74
CA GLU A 191 -5.79 9.35 5.53
C GLU A 191 -4.83 8.43 6.34
N PHE A 192 -4.36 7.40 5.65
CA PHE A 192 -3.50 6.38 6.22
C PHE A 192 -2.08 6.55 5.72
N SER A 193 -1.12 6.37 6.63
CA SER A 193 0.27 6.25 6.27
C SER A 193 0.98 5.24 7.14
N LEU A 194 1.96 4.57 6.55
CA LEU A 194 2.85 3.65 7.22
C LEU A 194 4.29 4.00 6.86
N LEU A 195 5.06 4.37 7.87
CA LEU A 195 6.48 4.66 7.79
C LEU A 195 7.26 3.52 8.45
N ASN A 196 8.14 2.87 7.70
CA ASN A 196 8.99 1.77 8.16
C ASN A 196 10.42 2.28 8.32
N LEU A 197 10.87 2.40 9.57
CA LEU A 197 12.22 2.88 9.90
C LEU A 197 12.99 1.84 10.70
N ASP A 198 14.30 1.79 10.46
CA ASP A 198 15.21 1.20 11.43
C ASP A 198 15.41 2.13 12.65
N GLU A 199 16.16 1.66 13.64
CA GLU A 199 16.37 2.42 14.88
C GLU A 199 17.16 3.72 14.65
N ALA A 200 18.12 3.73 13.72
CA ALA A 200 18.94 4.89 13.44
C ALA A 200 18.10 6.00 12.78
N TRP A 201 17.34 5.63 11.76
CA TRP A 201 16.44 6.54 11.05
C TRP A 201 15.30 7.03 11.92
N TYR A 202 14.82 6.22 12.86
CA TYR A 202 13.80 6.69 13.81
C TYR A 202 14.32 7.81 14.71
N LYS A 203 15.56 7.72 15.19
CA LYS A 203 16.16 8.78 16.01
C LYS A 203 16.19 10.10 15.23
N GLU A 204 16.62 10.06 13.97
CA GLU A 204 16.57 11.22 13.06
C GLU A 204 15.14 11.71 12.81
N PHE A 205 14.18 10.80 12.66
CA PHE A 205 12.78 11.15 12.39
C PHE A 205 12.13 11.89 13.58
N VAL A 206 12.45 11.50 14.82
CA VAL A 206 11.92 12.15 16.03
C VAL A 206 12.32 13.63 16.08
N GLU A 207 13.50 13.98 15.57
CA GLU A 207 14.00 15.36 15.49
C GLU A 207 13.17 16.25 14.55
N LEU A 208 12.34 15.66 13.67
CA LEU A 208 11.45 16.40 12.77
C LEU A 208 10.20 16.94 13.47
N GLU A 209 9.93 16.52 14.71
CA GLU A 209 8.77 16.93 15.51
C GLU A 209 7.41 16.69 14.82
N ILE A 210 7.36 15.62 14.01
CA ILE A 210 6.15 15.16 13.34
C ILE A 210 5.37 14.27 14.31
N LYS A 211 4.08 14.57 14.50
CA LYS A 211 3.21 13.77 15.36
C LYS A 211 3.01 12.38 14.74
N HIS A 212 3.24 11.34 15.54
CA HIS A 212 3.19 9.97 15.07
C HIS A 212 2.77 9.00 16.19
N LYS A 213 2.43 7.78 15.80
CA LYS A 213 2.18 6.63 16.69
C LYS A 213 3.08 5.48 16.24
N VAL A 214 3.77 4.84 17.17
CA VAL A 214 4.46 3.56 16.91
C VAL A 214 3.39 2.47 16.92
N GLU A 215 3.33 1.67 15.87
CA GLU A 215 2.44 0.51 15.81
C GLU A 215 3.20 -0.69 16.40
N ASP A 216 2.61 -1.29 17.43
CA ASP A 216 3.10 -2.55 18.00
C ASP A 216 2.80 -3.68 17.01
N GLU A 217 3.76 -4.59 16.81
CA GLU A 217 3.62 -5.77 15.93
C GLU A 217 2.56 -6.75 16.46
#